data_AF-A0ABC7ZTG3-F1
#
_entry.id   AF-A0ABC7ZTG3-F1
#
_cell.length_a   1.000
_cell.length_b   1.000
_cell.length_c   1.000
_cell.angle_alpha   90.00
_cell.angle_beta   90.00
_cell.angle_gamma   90.00
#
_symmetry.space_group_name_H-M   'P 1'
#
loop_
_entity.id
_entity.type
_entity.pdbx_description
1 polymer ?
#
loop_
_entity_poly.entity_id
_entity_poly.type
_entity_poly.pdbx_seq_one_letter_code
_entity_poly.pdbx_strand_id
1 'polypeptide(L)' 'MVNIDSGKYEVEVSKKEDNWYEIYGTDNMIKTSMCLSLALNEKAILSMDGYGAGELIFDDGDSCNVEGVYSPVRL' A
#
# COMPACT_ATOMS: atom_id res chain seq x y z
N MET A 1 11.76 5.39 -1.15
CA MET A 1 11.22 4.03 -1.31
C MET A 1 11.87 3.14 -0.27
N VAL A 2 11.06 2.42 0.51
CA VAL A 2 11.56 1.45 1.48
C VAL A 2 11.93 0.17 0.74
N ASN A 3 13.05 -0.45 1.10
CA ASN A 3 13.40 -1.76 0.58
C ASN A 3 12.48 -2.79 1.26
N ILE A 4 11.45 -3.24 0.54
CA ILE A 4 10.56 -4.31 0.98
C ILE A 4 10.94 -5.55 0.20
N ASP A 5 11.26 -6.63 0.93
CA ASP A 5 11.50 -7.94 0.34
C ASP A 5 10.24 -8.42 -0.39
N SER A 6 10.44 -9.17 -1.48
CA SER A 6 9.33 -9.82 -2.18
C SER A 6 8.55 -10.72 -1.20
N GLY A 7 7.23 -10.59 -1.18
CA GLY A 7 6.41 -11.30 -0.21
C GLY A 7 4.98 -10.77 -0.13
N LYS A 8 4.19 -11.40 0.73
CA LYS A 8 2.82 -10.98 1.04
C LYS A 8 2.74 -10.57 2.50
N TYR A 9 2.13 -9.41 2.73
CA TYR A 9 2.01 -8.79 4.04
C TYR A 9 0.55 -8.45 4.30
N GLU A 10 0.02 -8.89 5.44
CA GLU A 10 -1.26 -8.38 5.94
C GLU A 10 -1.05 -6.95 6.44
N VAL A 11 -1.84 -6.03 5.91
CA VAL A 11 -1.81 -4.61 6.28
C VAL A 11 -3.22 -4.11 6.52
N GLU A 12 -3.33 -3.05 7.30
CA GLU A 12 -4.56 -2.28 7.44
C GLU A 12 -4.29 -0.89 6.88
N VAL A 13 -5.14 -0.43 5.97
CA VAL A 13 -4.87 0.76 5.15
C VAL A 13 -6.03 1.76 5.14
N SER A 14 -5.68 3.03 5.05
CA SER A 14 -6.63 4.12 4.83
C SER A 14 -6.17 5.02 3.68
N LYS A 15 -7.07 5.33 2.75
CA LYS A 15 -6.80 6.29 1.68
C LYS A 15 -6.62 7.69 2.27
N LYS A 16 -5.60 8.39 1.81
CA LYS A 16 -5.35 9.81 2.14
C LYS A 16 -5.74 10.71 0.99
N GLU A 17 -5.00 10.64 -0.11
CA GLU A 17 -5.20 11.48 -1.30
C GLU A 17 -4.53 10.84 -2.52
N ASP A 18 -5.01 11.12 -3.72
CA ASP A 18 -4.31 10.85 -4.99
C ASP A 18 -3.55 9.50 -5.05
N ASN A 19 -4.25 8.40 -4.77
CA ASN A 19 -3.71 7.01 -4.78
C ASN A 19 -2.69 6.68 -3.67
N TRP A 20 -2.61 7.51 -2.63
CA TRP A 20 -1.83 7.25 -1.43
C TRP A 20 -2.68 6.60 -0.35
N TYR A 21 -2.14 5.54 0.23
CA TYR A 21 -2.71 4.81 1.36
C TYR A 21 -1.72 4.83 2.51
N GLU A 22 -2.17 5.19 3.71
CA GLU A 22 -1.36 4.98 4.91
C GLU A 22 -1.46 3.52 5.36
N ILE A 23 -0.39 2.99 5.94
CA ILE A 23 -0.42 1.69 6.63
C ILE A 23 -0.60 1.95 8.13
N TYR A 24 -1.71 1.50 8.70
CA TYR A 24 -2.04 1.68 10.11
C TYR A 24 -0.95 1.12 11.03
N GLY A 25 -0.68 1.82 12.13
CA GLY A 25 0.36 1.45 13.09
C GLY A 25 1.79 1.70 12.60
N THR A 26 1.96 2.32 11.43
CA THR A 26 3.28 2.69 10.89
C THR A 26 3.26 4.12 10.37
N ASP A 27 4.44 4.67 10.10
CA ASP A 27 4.57 5.94 9.38
C ASP A 27 4.59 5.73 7.85
N ASN A 28 4.51 4.49 7.34
CA ASN A 28 4.71 4.19 5.93
C ASN A 28 3.45 4.41 5.10
N MET A 29 3.65 4.74 3.82
CA MET A 29 2.61 4.96 2.84
C MET A 29 2.81 4.08 1.60
N ILE A 30 1.72 3.58 1.04
CA ILE A 30 1.68 2.83 -0.22
C ILE A 30 1.23 3.80 -1.31
N LYS A 31 1.99 3.86 -2.40
CA LYS A 31 1.56 4.53 -3.63
C LYS A 31 1.00 3.50 -4.59
N THR A 32 -0.21 3.75 -5.08
CA THR A 32 -0.85 2.93 -6.11
C THR A 32 -1.01 3.71 -7.41
N SER A 33 -1.29 3.00 -8.52
CA SER A 33 -1.62 3.60 -9.81
C SER A 33 -3.13 3.51 -10.08
N MET A 34 -3.80 4.65 -10.26
CA MET A 34 -5.22 4.74 -10.65
C MET A 34 -6.19 3.91 -9.76
N CYS A 35 -5.95 3.86 -8.45
CA CYS A 35 -6.74 3.06 -7.52
C CYS A 35 -7.99 3.80 -7.04
N LEU A 36 -9.16 3.28 -7.38
CA LEU A 36 -10.45 3.90 -7.06
C LEU A 36 -10.98 3.54 -5.66
N SER A 37 -10.46 2.48 -5.02
CA SER A 37 -10.83 2.10 -3.66
C SER A 37 -10.75 3.31 -2.72
N LEU A 38 -11.68 3.40 -1.76
CA LEU A 38 -11.76 4.48 -0.76
C LEU A 38 -11.49 3.95 0.66
N ALA A 39 -10.73 2.85 0.76
CA ALA A 39 -10.41 2.14 1.99
C ALA A 39 -10.24 3.04 3.22
N LEU A 40 -10.88 2.66 4.33
CA LEU A 40 -10.80 3.36 5.61
C LEU A 40 -10.63 2.32 6.74
N ASN A 41 -9.40 2.22 7.25
CA ASN A 41 -8.98 1.19 8.21
C ASN A 41 -9.40 -0.21 7.73
N GLU A 42 -9.19 -0.45 6.44
CA GLU A 42 -9.58 -1.69 5.78
C GLU A 42 -8.40 -2.65 5.75
N LYS A 43 -8.66 -3.93 5.98
CA LYS A 43 -7.65 -4.97 5.84
C LYS A 43 -7.37 -5.23 4.37
N ALA A 44 -6.10 -5.45 4.06
CA ALA A 44 -5.64 -5.75 2.73
C ALA A 44 -4.38 -6.63 2.77
N ILE A 45 -4.10 -7.30 1.66
CA ILE A 45 -2.84 -7.97 1.39
C ILE A 45 -2.00 -7.09 0.48
N LEU A 46 -0.84 -6.67 0.98
CA LEU A 46 0.20 -6.06 0.17
C LEU A 46 1.12 -7.16 -0.36
N SER A 47 1.08 -7.40 -1.67
CA SER A 47 1.94 -8.35 -2.37
C SER A 47 3.01 -7.58 -3.14
N MET A 48 4.27 -7.65 -2.68
CA MET A 48 5.40 -6.98 -3.33
C MET A 48 6.20 -7.97 -4.19
N ASP A 49 6.63 -7.51 -5.36
CA ASP A 49 7.64 -8.18 -6.16
C ASP A 49 9.06 -7.77 -5.74
N GLY A 50 10.06 -8.51 -6.23
CA GLY A 50 11.48 -8.22 -5.95
C GLY A 50 12.02 -6.96 -6.63
N TYR A 51 11.18 -6.21 -7.35
CA TYR A 51 11.55 -5.03 -8.12
C TYR A 51 10.93 -3.73 -7.56
N GLY A 52 10.23 -3.81 -6.42
CA GLY A 52 9.66 -2.66 -5.72
C GLY A 52 8.28 -2.24 -6.23
N ALA A 53 7.67 -3.03 -7.12
CA ALA A 53 6.27 -2.90 -7.50
C ALA A 53 5.44 -3.99 -6.80
N GLY A 54 4.12 -3.93 -6.93
CA GLY A 54 3.27 -4.92 -6.29
C GLY A 54 1.79 -4.74 -6.57
N GLU A 55 1.00 -5.35 -5.71
CA GLU A 55 -0.45 -5.28 -5.72
C GLU A 55 -0.97 -5.15 -4.29
N LEU A 56 -1.96 -4.28 -4.10
CA LEU A 56 -2.71 -4.13 -2.87
C LEU A 56 -4.10 -4.74 -3.10
N ILE A 57 -4.43 -5.78 -2.35
CA ILE A 57 -5.65 -6.57 -2.54
C ILE A 57 -6.54 -6.36 -1.30
N PHE A 58 -7.71 -5.79 -1.48
CA PHE A 58 -8.68 -5.49 -0.41
C PHE A 58 -9.53 -6.72 -0.07
N ASP A 59 -10.18 -6.69 1.10
CA ASP A 59 -11.01 -7.80 1.61
C ASP A 59 -12.23 -8.10 0.72
N ASP A 60 -12.73 -7.11 -0.02
CA ASP A 60 -13.82 -7.26 -1.00
C ASP A 60 -13.38 -7.89 -2.33
N GLY A 61 -12.08 -8.13 -2.51
CA GLY A 61 -11.47 -8.70 -3.69
C GLY A 61 -11.03 -7.68 -4.75
N ASP A 62 -11.29 -6.38 -4.55
CA ASP A 62 -10.71 -5.35 -5.40
C ASP A 62 -9.20 -5.31 -5.22
N SER A 63 -8.47 -4.98 -6.28
CA SER A 63 -7.01 -4.86 -6.22
C SER A 63 -6.49 -3.65 -6.99
N CYS A 64 -5.34 -3.17 -6.54
CA CYS A 64 -4.68 -2.00 -7.11
C CYS A 64 -3.18 -2.24 -7.27
N ASN A 65 -2.65 -1.91 -8.44
CA ASN A 65 -1.21 -1.93 -8.67
C ASN A 65 -0.50 -0.94 -7.75
N VAL A 66 0.57 -1.41 -7.11
CA VAL A 66 1.44 -0.66 -6.21
C VAL A 66 2.69 -0.23 -6.96
N GLU A 67 2.97 1.07 -6.95
CA GLU A 67 4.17 1.69 -7.51
C GLU A 67 5.33 1.69 -6.51
N GLY A 68 5.02 1.53 -5.21
CA GLY A 68 6.02 1.34 -4.16
C GLY A 68 5.53 1.75 -2.78
N VAL A 69 6.37 1.48 -1.77
CA VAL A 69 6.15 1.87 -0.37
C VAL A 69 7.18 2.92 0.05
N TYR A 70 6.72 3.94 0.77
CA TYR A 70 7.47 5.14 1.09
C TYR A 70 7.38 5.44 2.59
N SER A 71 8.51 5.77 3.19
CA SER A 71 8.59 6.35 4.52
C SER A 71 8.63 7.89 4.40
N PRO A 72 8.00 8.64 5.30
CA PRO A 72 8.06 10.09 5.32
C PRO A 72 9.50 10.56 5.53
N VAL A 73 9.88 11.64 4.84
CA VAL A 73 11.15 12.31 5.07
C VAL A 73 11.02 13.15 6.34
N ARG A 74 11.83 12.83 7.35
CA ARG A 74 11.98 13.68 8.54
C ARG A 74 13.09 14.70 8.25
N LEU A 75 12.73 15.97 8.21
CA LEU A 75 13.63 17.11 8.03
C LEU A 75 14.15 17.62 9.37
#